data_AF-A0A9X8D3Y5-F1
#
_entry.id   AF-A0A9X8D3Y5-F1
#
_cell.length_a   1.000
_cell.length_b   1.000
_cell.length_c   1.000
_cell.angle_alpha   90.00
_cell.angle_beta   90.00
_cell.angle_gamma   90.00
#
_symmetry.space_group_name_H-M   'P 1'
#
loop_
_entity.id
_entity.type
_entity.pdbx_description
1 polymer ?
#
loop_
_entity_poly.entity_id
_entity_poly.type
_entity_poly.pdbx_seq_one_letter_code
_entity_poly.pdbx_strand_id
1 'polypeptide(L)'
;MTRTSSRAHGAALLGAAALLALTGCTSYVSRGIDNDGKAAELVWPGADRQQTWQTEGSFPNRDNLRAISPGATKDQLYALIGRPHFDEGMAAVREWDYVFHFPSGGAVTSCRYKVIFDTNYKARGFHWNPAICAELVKKG
;
A
#
# COMPACT_ATOMS: atom_id res chain seq x y z
N MET A 1 1.05 38.47 -72.17
CA MET A 1 1.60 37.16 -72.59
C MET A 1 2.70 36.85 -71.57
N THR A 2 2.66 35.83 -70.70
CA THR A 2 2.25 34.42 -70.79
C THR A 2 1.93 33.90 -69.37
N ARG A 3 0.96 32.97 -69.27
CA ARG A 3 0.58 32.23 -68.05
C ARG A 3 1.73 31.35 -67.54
N THR A 4 1.77 31.02 -66.24
CA THR A 4 1.83 29.62 -65.73
C THR A 4 1.45 29.57 -64.24
N SER A 5 0.59 28.61 -63.92
CA SER A 5 0.03 28.26 -62.60
C SER A 5 1.00 27.41 -61.77
N SER A 6 0.94 27.50 -60.44
CA SER A 6 1.46 26.43 -59.58
C SER A 6 0.69 26.32 -58.25
N ARG A 7 -0.27 25.39 -58.28
CA ARG A 7 -0.67 24.41 -57.24
C ARG A 7 -0.78 24.87 -55.77
N ALA A 8 -2.02 24.85 -55.31
CA ALA A 8 -2.38 24.70 -53.91
C ALA A 8 -1.73 23.44 -53.32
N HIS A 9 -0.99 23.62 -52.21
CA HIS A 9 -0.61 22.53 -51.33
C HIS A 9 -1.32 22.75 -49.99
N GLY A 10 -2.46 22.08 -49.85
CA GLY A 10 -3.02 21.82 -48.54
C GLY A 10 -2.04 20.96 -47.75
N ALA A 11 -1.71 21.39 -46.55
CA ALA A 11 -1.18 20.52 -45.51
C ALA A 11 -2.06 20.74 -44.29
N ALA A 12 -3.05 19.86 -44.15
CA ALA A 12 -3.82 19.72 -42.94
C ALA A 12 -2.84 19.40 -41.79
N LEU A 13 -2.68 20.34 -40.86
CA LEU A 13 -1.95 20.11 -39.63
C LEU A 13 -2.80 19.18 -38.75
N LEU A 14 -2.48 17.89 -38.83
CA LEU A 14 -2.98 16.83 -37.95
C LEU A 14 -2.63 17.20 -36.50
N GLY A 15 -3.66 17.44 -35.69
CA GLY A 15 -3.51 17.68 -34.26
C GLY A 15 -2.93 16.46 -33.56
N ALA A 16 -1.70 16.57 -33.07
CA ALA A 16 -1.12 15.59 -32.17
C ALA A 16 -1.72 15.79 -30.77
N ALA A 17 -2.80 15.08 -30.46
CA ALA A 17 -3.29 14.97 -29.09
C ALA A 17 -2.28 14.14 -28.28
N ALA A 18 -1.43 14.81 -27.51
CA ALA A 18 -0.54 14.17 -26.56
C ALA A 18 -1.38 13.55 -25.44
N LEU A 19 -1.61 12.24 -25.51
CA LEU A 19 -2.14 11.45 -24.41
C LEU A 19 -1.08 11.40 -23.31
N LEU A 20 -1.10 12.38 -22.40
CA LEU A 20 -0.38 12.31 -21.13
C LEU A 20 -0.98 11.16 -20.32
N ALA A 21 -0.33 9.99 -20.34
CA ALA A 21 -0.62 8.94 -19.39
C ALA A 21 -0.28 9.48 -18.00
N LEU A 22 -1.31 9.81 -17.21
CA LEU A 22 -1.18 10.13 -15.80
C LEU A 22 -0.72 8.85 -15.08
N THR A 23 0.60 8.65 -15.00
CA THR A 23 1.16 7.71 -14.02
C THR A 23 0.94 8.33 -12.65
N GLY A 24 -0.20 8.03 -12.03
CA GLY A 24 -0.49 8.46 -10.68
C GLY A 24 0.55 7.86 -9.74
N CYS A 25 1.30 8.70 -9.02
CA CYS A 25 2.14 8.25 -7.93
C CYS A 25 1.21 7.60 -6.89
N THR A 26 1.32 6.28 -6.69
CA THR A 26 0.59 5.60 -5.63
C THR A 26 1.19 6.02 -4.29
N SER A 27 0.35 6.25 -3.29
CA SER A 27 0.78 6.60 -1.93
C SER A 27 1.29 5.39 -1.14
N TYR A 28 1.31 4.21 -1.75
CA TYR A 28 1.62 2.94 -1.11
C TYR A 28 2.77 2.22 -1.83
N VAL A 29 3.52 1.39 -1.08
CA VAL A 29 4.79 0.80 -1.53
C VAL A 29 4.64 -0.53 -2.27
N SER A 30 3.59 -1.31 -1.98
CA SER A 30 3.28 -2.53 -2.72
C SER A 30 2.75 -2.21 -4.11
N ARG A 31 2.95 -3.11 -5.08
CA ARG A 31 2.66 -2.82 -6.49
C ARG A 31 1.40 -3.52 -6.97
N GLY A 32 0.67 -2.84 -7.85
CA GLY A 32 -0.51 -3.37 -8.51
C GLY A 32 -1.65 -3.73 -7.54
N ILE A 33 -1.96 -2.85 -6.59
CA ILE A 33 -3.14 -3.02 -5.73
C ILE A 33 -4.39 -2.74 -6.57
N ASP A 34 -5.18 -3.79 -6.83
CA ASP A 34 -6.43 -3.68 -7.58
C ASP A 34 -7.56 -3.01 -6.77
N ASN A 35 -8.76 -2.90 -7.33
CA ASN A 35 -9.89 -2.27 -6.64
C ASN A 35 -10.41 -3.10 -5.45
N ASP A 36 -10.19 -4.41 -5.46
CA ASP A 36 -10.62 -5.34 -4.40
C ASP A 36 -9.60 -5.48 -3.27
N GLY A 37 -8.50 -4.73 -3.33
CA GLY A 37 -7.45 -4.72 -2.31
C GLY A 37 -6.51 -5.91 -2.39
N LYS A 38 -6.26 -6.44 -3.59
CA LYS A 38 -5.22 -7.46 -3.83
C LYS A 38 -4.01 -6.82 -4.47
N ALA A 39 -2.83 -7.03 -3.89
CA ALA A 39 -1.56 -6.61 -4.49
C ALA A 39 -1.02 -7.68 -5.44
N ALA A 40 -0.46 -7.26 -6.56
CA ALA A 40 0.33 -8.12 -7.44
C ALA A 40 1.71 -8.45 -6.82
N GLU A 41 2.29 -7.51 -6.09
CA GLU A 41 3.58 -7.66 -5.41
C GLU A 41 3.55 -6.97 -4.04
N LEU A 42 3.90 -7.70 -2.97
CA LEU A 42 4.02 -7.14 -1.62
C LEU A 42 5.43 -6.58 -1.41
N VAL A 43 5.52 -5.29 -1.12
CA VAL A 43 6.78 -4.61 -0.80
C VAL A 43 6.82 -4.28 0.68
N TRP A 44 7.93 -4.58 1.35
CA TRP A 44 8.10 -4.31 2.78
C TRP A 44 9.10 -3.17 2.96
N PRO A 45 8.67 -1.99 3.45
CA PRO A 45 9.57 -0.86 3.61
C PRO A 45 10.65 -1.17 4.65
N GLY A 46 11.84 -0.60 4.46
CA GLY A 46 12.93 -0.71 5.43
C GLY A 46 12.51 -0.16 6.80
N ALA A 47 13.06 -0.72 7.88
CA ALA A 47 12.77 -0.25 9.25
C ALA A 47 13.64 0.95 9.68
N ASP A 48 14.23 1.68 8.72
CA ASP A 48 15.05 2.85 9.02
C ASP A 48 14.19 4.08 9.35
N ARG A 49 14.80 5.06 10.03
CA ARG A 49 14.13 6.30 10.46
C ARG A 49 13.54 7.13 9.32
N GLN A 50 13.89 6.85 8.06
CA GLN A 50 13.40 7.61 6.91
C GLN A 50 12.05 7.09 6.43
N GLN A 51 11.67 5.86 6.82
CA GLN A 51 10.48 5.17 6.33
C GLN A 51 9.45 4.92 7.45
N THR A 52 9.83 5.05 8.72
CA THR A 52 8.95 4.80 9.87
C THR A 52 9.08 5.89 10.94
N TRP A 53 7.92 6.32 11.48
CA TRP A 53 7.85 7.23 12.63
C TRP A 53 7.83 6.47 13.98
N GLN A 54 7.68 5.15 13.95
CA GLN A 54 7.77 4.23 15.10
C GLN A 54 8.80 3.12 14.81
N THR A 55 10.07 3.53 14.73
CA THR A 55 11.21 2.62 14.48
C THR A 55 11.31 1.45 15.45
N GLU A 56 10.88 1.66 16.69
CA GLU A 56 10.91 0.69 17.77
C GLU A 56 9.82 -0.38 17.64
N GLY A 57 8.80 -0.18 16.79
CA GLY A 57 7.66 -1.07 16.68
C GLY A 57 6.79 -1.10 17.95
N SER A 58 5.96 -2.12 18.10
CA SER A 58 5.10 -2.28 19.27
C SER A 58 4.89 -3.75 19.65
N PHE A 59 4.47 -4.00 20.90
CA PHE A 59 4.02 -5.31 21.35
C PHE A 59 2.49 -5.35 21.29
N PRO A 60 1.89 -5.91 20.22
CA PRO A 60 0.45 -5.83 20.04
C PRO A 60 -0.29 -6.75 21.02
N ASN A 61 -1.55 -6.39 21.31
CA ASN A 61 -2.47 -7.32 21.94
C ASN A 61 -2.89 -8.40 20.92
N ARG A 62 -2.65 -9.67 21.28
CA ARG A 62 -2.91 -10.82 20.41
C ARG A 62 -4.40 -11.03 20.14
N ASP A 63 -5.26 -10.82 21.13
CA ASP A 63 -6.72 -10.92 20.97
C ASP A 63 -7.24 -9.86 20.00
N ASN A 64 -6.74 -8.63 20.11
CA ASN A 64 -7.10 -7.58 19.17
C ASN A 64 -6.70 -7.93 17.73
N LEU A 65 -5.50 -8.48 17.53
CA LEU A 65 -5.06 -8.95 16.21
C LEU A 65 -5.94 -10.09 15.68
N ARG A 66 -6.33 -11.04 16.55
CA ARG A 66 -7.22 -12.15 16.19
C ARG A 66 -8.65 -11.72 15.87
N ALA A 67 -9.11 -10.59 16.41
CA ALA A 67 -10.43 -10.04 16.13
C ALA A 67 -10.53 -9.36 14.76
N ILE A 68 -9.40 -9.06 14.10
CA ILE A 68 -9.39 -8.44 12.78
C ILE A 68 -9.91 -9.43 11.73
N SER A 69 -10.80 -8.95 10.86
CA SER A 69 -11.37 -9.74 9.77
C SER A 69 -11.54 -8.91 8.50
N PRO A 70 -11.66 -9.55 7.32
CA PRO A 70 -11.99 -8.85 6.08
C PRO A 70 -13.26 -8.02 6.25
N GLY A 71 -13.24 -6.77 5.78
CA GLY A 71 -14.33 -5.81 5.97
C GLY A 71 -14.12 -4.82 7.11
N ALA A 72 -13.11 -5.02 7.97
CA ALA A 72 -12.79 -4.07 9.04
C ALA A 72 -12.50 -2.67 8.48
N THR A 73 -13.00 -1.63 9.16
CA THR A 73 -12.71 -0.24 8.83
C THR A 73 -11.37 0.20 9.39
N LYS A 74 -10.82 1.29 8.83
CA LYS A 74 -9.64 1.96 9.38
C LYS A 74 -9.80 2.33 10.86
N ASP A 75 -10.98 2.81 11.26
CA ASP A 75 -11.24 3.16 12.66
C ASP A 75 -11.26 1.95 13.59
N GLN A 76 -11.83 0.82 13.14
CA GLN A 76 -11.78 -0.43 13.89
C GLN A 76 -10.34 -0.93 14.03
N LEU A 77 -9.54 -0.86 12.97
CA LEU A 77 -8.12 -1.20 13.05
C LEU A 77 -7.34 -0.27 13.96
N TYR A 78 -7.61 1.05 13.95
CA TYR A 78 -7.02 1.97 14.91
C TYR A 78 -7.36 1.59 16.36
N ALA A 79 -8.61 1.22 16.64
CA ALA A 79 -9.02 0.78 17.97
C ALA A 79 -8.35 -0.54 18.40
N LEU A 80 -8.10 -1.45 17.46
CA LEU A 80 -7.54 -2.77 17.74
C LEU A 80 -6.01 -2.77 17.83
N ILE A 81 -5.34 -2.14 16.86
CA ILE A 81 -3.89 -2.27 16.65
C ILE A 81 -3.17 -0.93 16.46
N GLY A 82 -3.87 0.19 16.65
CA GLY A 82 -3.28 1.52 16.54
C GLY A 82 -2.98 1.95 15.10
N ARG A 83 -2.29 3.09 15.00
CA ARG A 83 -1.90 3.72 13.72
C ARG A 83 -0.79 2.92 13.02
N PRO A 84 -0.73 2.90 11.67
CA PRO A 84 0.36 2.24 10.95
C PRO A 84 1.70 2.88 11.31
N HIS A 85 2.76 2.08 11.41
CA HIS A 85 4.08 2.54 11.86
C HIS A 85 4.90 3.23 10.75
N PHE A 86 4.44 3.19 9.50
CA PHE A 86 5.14 3.74 8.33
C PHE A 86 4.43 4.98 7.81
N ASP A 87 5.19 5.85 7.14
CA ASP A 87 4.61 6.98 6.42
C ASP A 87 4.12 6.50 5.05
N GLU A 88 2.82 6.55 4.84
CA GLU A 88 2.14 6.01 3.65
C GLU A 88 1.50 7.12 2.83
N GLY A 89 2.03 8.34 2.97
CA GLY A 89 1.57 9.51 2.24
C GLY A 89 0.25 10.09 2.74
N MET A 90 -0.18 11.19 2.12
CA MET A 90 -1.27 12.02 2.65
C MET A 90 -2.64 11.74 2.02
N ALA A 91 -2.73 10.98 0.93
CA ALA A 91 -3.96 10.80 0.17
C ALA A 91 -4.17 9.35 -0.29
N ALA A 92 -5.42 8.87 -0.24
CA ALA A 92 -5.85 7.57 -0.77
C ALA A 92 -5.04 6.35 -0.28
N VAL A 93 -4.57 6.38 0.97
CA VAL A 93 -3.77 5.30 1.57
C VAL A 93 -4.58 4.00 1.62
N ARG A 94 -4.11 2.96 0.93
CA ARG A 94 -4.77 1.64 0.85
C ARG A 94 -3.87 0.49 1.32
N GLU A 95 -2.78 0.82 1.98
CA GLU A 95 -1.80 -0.12 2.51
C GLU A 95 -1.32 0.44 3.83
N TRP A 96 -1.38 -0.37 4.90
CA TRP A 96 -0.91 -0.06 6.24
C TRP A 96 0.14 -1.07 6.68
N ASP A 97 1.29 -0.60 7.14
CA ASP A 97 2.43 -1.39 7.58
C ASP A 97 2.71 -1.22 9.09
N TYR A 98 3.12 -2.31 9.71
CA TYR A 98 3.44 -2.38 11.13
C TYR A 98 4.71 -3.20 11.38
N VAL A 99 5.37 -2.88 12.48
CA VAL A 99 6.43 -3.70 13.09
C VAL A 99 5.94 -4.14 14.47
N PHE A 100 5.62 -5.42 14.60
CA PHE A 100 5.15 -6.03 15.84
C PHE A 100 6.17 -6.96 16.46
N HIS A 101 6.23 -6.96 17.78
CA HIS A 101 7.14 -7.79 18.57
C HIS A 101 6.35 -8.83 19.35
N PHE A 102 6.80 -10.08 19.26
CA PHE A 102 6.21 -11.19 20.01
C PHE A 102 7.27 -11.88 20.87
N PRO A 103 6.98 -12.15 22.16
CA PRO A 103 7.80 -13.06 22.94
C PRO A 103 7.75 -14.47 22.32
N SER A 104 8.90 -15.05 22.02
CA SER A 104 9.01 -16.40 21.47
C SER A 104 10.32 -17.07 21.89
N GLY A 105 10.25 -18.29 22.42
CA GLY A 105 11.44 -19.09 22.76
C GLY A 105 12.44 -18.44 23.72
N GLY A 106 11.96 -17.58 24.64
CA GLY A 106 12.84 -16.83 25.56
C GLY A 106 13.46 -15.55 24.96
N ALA A 107 13.14 -15.21 23.72
CA ALA A 107 13.57 -13.99 23.04
C ALA A 107 12.37 -13.19 22.50
N VAL A 108 12.66 -12.10 21.78
CA VAL A 108 11.67 -11.32 21.04
C VAL A 108 11.84 -11.59 19.55
N THR A 109 10.73 -11.86 18.87
CA THR A 109 10.66 -11.96 17.42
C THR A 109 9.96 -10.73 16.85
N SER A 110 10.69 -10.00 15.99
CA SER A 110 10.14 -8.88 15.22
C SER A 110 9.44 -9.40 13.96
N CYS A 111 8.21 -8.97 13.76
CA CYS A 111 7.31 -9.40 12.70
C CYS A 111 6.77 -8.17 11.97
N ARG A 112 6.79 -8.22 10.64
CA ARG A 112 6.11 -7.23 9.80
C ARG A 112 4.68 -7.69 9.57
N TYR A 113 3.75 -6.75 9.71
CA TYR A 113 2.34 -6.98 9.42
C TYR A 113 1.84 -5.90 8.46
N LYS A 114 1.12 -6.30 7.43
CA LYS A 114 0.56 -5.39 6.43
C LYS A 114 -0.92 -5.63 6.24
N VAL A 115 -1.69 -4.56 6.19
CA VAL A 115 -3.11 -4.55 5.85
C VAL A 115 -3.31 -3.83 4.52
N ILE A 116 -3.99 -4.47 3.57
CA ILE A 116 -4.36 -3.85 2.28
C ILE A 116 -5.87 -3.64 2.24
N PHE A 117 -6.29 -2.47 1.78
CA PHE A 117 -7.68 -2.04 1.72
C PHE A 117 -8.22 -2.03 0.29
N ASP A 118 -9.52 -2.28 0.12
CA ASP A 118 -10.23 -1.98 -1.13
C ASP A 118 -10.40 -0.46 -1.36
N THR A 119 -11.04 -0.07 -2.47
CA THR A 119 -11.36 1.34 -2.77
C THR A 119 -12.38 1.97 -1.81
N ASN A 120 -13.11 1.16 -1.05
CA ASN A 120 -14.05 1.60 -0.01
C ASN A 120 -13.38 1.67 1.38
N TYR A 121 -12.04 1.54 1.44
CA TYR A 121 -11.25 1.51 2.67
C TYR A 121 -11.68 0.42 3.67
N LYS A 122 -12.15 -0.72 3.14
CA LYS A 122 -12.36 -1.94 3.93
C LYS A 122 -11.11 -2.80 3.85
N ALA A 123 -10.68 -3.35 4.97
CA ALA A 123 -9.54 -4.25 5.01
C ALA A 123 -9.82 -5.55 4.25
N ARG A 124 -8.88 -6.01 3.43
CA ARG A 124 -9.03 -7.17 2.54
C ARG A 124 -7.86 -8.13 2.67
N GLY A 125 -6.65 -7.62 2.48
CA GLY A 125 -5.41 -8.39 2.58
C GLY A 125 -4.76 -8.23 3.95
N PHE A 126 -4.27 -9.33 4.52
CA PHE A 126 -3.53 -9.35 5.78
C PHE A 126 -2.31 -10.22 5.59
N HIS A 127 -1.12 -9.63 5.72
CA HIS A 127 0.13 -10.29 5.37
C HIS A 127 1.12 -10.23 6.52
N TRP A 128 1.85 -11.33 6.70
CA TRP A 128 2.92 -11.44 7.69
C TRP A 128 4.25 -11.67 6.99
N ASN A 129 5.30 -11.00 7.47
CA ASN A 129 6.67 -11.26 7.05
C ASN A 129 7.62 -11.28 8.27
N PRO A 130 8.31 -12.40 8.56
CA PRO A 130 8.18 -13.69 7.87
C PRO A 130 6.80 -14.34 8.11
N ALA A 131 6.36 -15.19 7.18
CA ALA A 131 5.01 -15.80 7.22
C ALA A 131 4.72 -16.57 8.52
N ILE A 132 5.76 -17.14 9.15
CA ILE A 132 5.65 -17.85 10.44
C ILE A 132 5.12 -16.97 11.58
N CYS A 133 5.21 -15.64 11.46
CA CYS A 133 4.66 -14.71 12.44
C CYS A 133 3.14 -14.82 12.61
N ALA A 134 2.42 -15.30 11.59
CA ALA A 134 0.98 -15.58 11.71
C ALA A 134 0.69 -16.62 12.81
N GLU A 135 1.57 -17.61 12.98
CA GLU A 135 1.45 -18.62 14.03
C GLU A 135 1.81 -18.08 15.40
N LEU A 136 2.68 -17.07 15.47
CA LEU A 136 2.98 -16.42 16.73
C LEU A 136 1.71 -15.80 17.30
N VAL A 137 0.90 -15.08 16.52
CA VAL A 137 -0.37 -14.46 16.98
C VAL A 137 -1.31 -15.46 17.66
N LYS A 138 -1.34 -16.71 17.20
CA LYS A 138 -2.20 -17.77 17.77
C LYS A 138 -1.70 -18.29 19.11
N LYS A 139 -0.42 -18.12 19.43
CA LYS A 139 0.17 -18.53 20.71
C LYS A 139 -0.17 -17.50 21.77
N GLY A 140 -0.95 -17.89 22.78
CA GLY A 140 -1.36 -17.03 23.89
C GLY A 140 -2.86 -17.13 24.10
#